data_AF-A0A4R4WI73-F1
#
_entry.id   AF-A0A4R4WI73-F1
#
_cell.length_a   1.000
_cell.length_b   1.000
_cell.length_c   1.000
_cell.angle_alpha   90.00
_cell.angle_beta   90.00
_cell.angle_gamma   90.00
#
_symmetry.space_group_name_H-M   'P 1'
#
loop_
_entity.id
_entity.type
_entity.pdbx_description
1 polymer ?
#
loop_
_entity_poly.entity_id
_entity_poly.type
_entity_poly.pdbx_seq_one_letter_code
_entity_poly.pdbx_strand_id
1 'polypeptide(L)'
;MHNEKKLPVYSVSEITTTVLDFLTFLTTLHRNPEDLVMPPPGGWPSYTPEKCAGFKSDFVIEVLKNLPYLEDPTSDHDDSLGHIHYKSHLLDYRTFDRERLTEVEYEYEYEYDDYDYEIDEDAAPDHVFVFAEGFESGGVTLFFDVKKGVVGEAVARMHYNEIDLKKYFIDLKRSLWNLEIFPCPGRAMMELCHNGSNFTDADADRLGEALSEREVLKQTDPSWGTDKDMLYVRYLYRSYGWPRAFRKEEAFREVKELMRKREGY
;
A
#
# COMPACT_ATOMS: atom_id res chain seq x y z
N MET A 1 -30.52 -0.95 -26.36
CA MET A 1 -29.85 0.34 -26.12
C MET A 1 -28.39 0.18 -26.52
N HIS A 2 -27.87 1.07 -27.37
CA HIS A 2 -26.45 1.06 -27.76
C HIS A 2 -25.58 1.27 -26.53
N ASN A 3 -24.73 0.30 -26.22
CA ASN A 3 -23.70 0.40 -25.20
C ASN A 3 -22.59 1.28 -25.80
N GLU A 4 -22.64 2.59 -25.55
CA GLU A 4 -21.51 3.47 -25.90
C GLU A 4 -20.28 2.92 -25.18
N LYS A 5 -19.29 2.44 -25.94
CA LYS A 5 -17.98 2.10 -25.39
C LYS A 5 -17.36 3.37 -24.82
N LYS A 6 -17.64 3.65 -23.55
CA LYS A 6 -17.07 4.76 -22.81
C LYS A 6 -15.56 4.53 -22.78
N LEU A 7 -14.82 5.49 -23.32
CA LEU A 7 -13.35 5.46 -23.31
C LEU A 7 -12.83 5.49 -21.86
N PRO A 8 -11.67 4.89 -21.59
CA PRO A 8 -10.99 5.03 -20.30
C PRO A 8 -10.82 6.50 -19.91
N VAL A 9 -11.03 6.82 -18.63
CA VAL A 9 -10.88 8.19 -18.10
C VAL A 9 -9.44 8.69 -18.20
N TYR A 10 -8.47 7.82 -17.93
CA TYR A 10 -7.05 8.11 -18.03
C TYR A 10 -6.40 7.31 -19.14
N SER A 11 -5.39 7.89 -19.79
CA SER A 11 -4.53 7.15 -20.72
C SER A 11 -3.56 6.22 -19.98
N VAL A 12 -3.00 5.22 -20.67
CA VAL A 12 -1.94 4.35 -20.13
C VAL A 12 -0.80 5.18 -19.54
N SER A 13 -0.34 6.21 -20.26
CA SER A 13 0.75 7.08 -19.80
C SER A 13 0.41 7.84 -18.53
N GLU A 14 -0.83 8.28 -18.33
CA GLU A 14 -1.23 8.98 -17.11
C GLU A 14 -1.27 8.04 -15.91
N ILE A 15 -1.77 6.82 -16.10
CA ILE A 15 -1.80 5.79 -15.06
C ILE A 15 -0.37 5.43 -14.65
N THR A 16 0.49 5.10 -15.61
CA THR A 16 1.89 4.71 -15.34
C THR A 16 2.69 5.85 -14.72
N THR A 17 2.46 7.11 -15.14
CA THR A 17 3.12 8.28 -14.53
C THR A 17 2.65 8.49 -13.09
N THR A 18 1.35 8.31 -12.82
CA THR A 18 0.80 8.47 -11.46
C THR A 18 1.38 7.41 -10.52
N VAL A 19 1.44 6.16 -10.96
CA VAL A 19 2.05 5.06 -10.19
C VAL A 19 3.54 5.28 -10.01
N LEU A 20 4.28 5.69 -11.07
CA LEU A 20 5.71 5.97 -10.96
C LEU A 20 6.00 7.06 -9.94
N ASP A 21 5.24 8.16 -9.95
CA ASP A 21 5.37 9.27 -9.01
C ASP A 21 5.16 8.79 -7.56
N PHE A 22 4.16 7.94 -7.34
CA PHE A 22 3.93 7.32 -6.03
C PHE A 22 5.07 6.39 -5.59
N LEU A 23 5.47 5.43 -6.43
CA LEU A 23 6.55 4.50 -6.09
C LEU A 23 7.87 5.24 -5.86
N THR A 24 8.17 6.25 -6.68
CA THR A 24 9.34 7.12 -6.49
C THR A 24 9.28 7.83 -5.14
N PHE A 25 8.11 8.35 -4.76
CA PHE A 25 7.92 8.94 -3.44
C PHE A 25 8.24 7.97 -2.29
N LEU A 26 7.82 6.70 -2.38
CA LEU A 26 8.15 5.70 -1.35
C LEU A 26 9.66 5.49 -1.19
N THR A 27 10.44 5.63 -2.27
CA THR A 27 11.92 5.51 -2.22
C THR A 27 12.58 6.67 -1.48
N THR A 28 11.89 7.81 -1.33
CA THR A 28 12.37 8.93 -0.50
C THR A 28 12.12 8.72 0.99
N LEU A 29 11.26 7.76 1.35
CA LEU A 29 10.84 7.50 2.71
C LEU A 29 11.47 6.22 3.29
N HIS A 30 11.02 5.06 2.83
CA HIS A 30 11.40 3.76 3.42
C HIS A 30 11.92 2.75 2.42
N ARG A 31 11.60 2.89 1.13
CA ARG A 31 12.03 1.96 0.08
C ARG A 31 13.43 2.30 -0.43
N ASN A 32 14.13 1.31 -1.00
CA ASN A 32 15.41 1.56 -1.67
C ASN A 32 15.15 2.03 -3.11
N PRO A 33 15.73 3.15 -3.58
CA PRO A 33 15.65 3.57 -4.97
C PRO A 33 16.11 2.52 -5.98
N GLU A 34 17.04 1.63 -5.59
CA GLU A 34 17.57 0.57 -6.47
C GLU A 34 16.53 -0.52 -6.78
N ASP A 35 15.50 -0.66 -5.94
CA ASP A 35 14.44 -1.65 -6.09
C ASP A 35 13.38 -1.19 -7.11
N LEU A 36 13.41 0.08 -7.55
CA LEU A 36 12.45 0.63 -8.51
C LEU A 36 12.85 0.24 -9.94
N VAL A 37 12.11 -0.70 -10.51
CA VAL A 37 12.36 -1.26 -11.83
C VAL A 37 11.41 -0.69 -12.87
N MET A 38 11.98 -0.14 -13.93
CA MET A 38 11.22 0.37 -15.08
C MET A 38 10.99 -0.73 -16.13
N PRO A 39 9.80 -0.77 -16.77
CA PRO A 39 9.60 -1.63 -17.92
C PRO A 39 10.55 -1.22 -19.07
N PRO A 40 11.08 -2.17 -19.85
CA PRO A 40 11.90 -1.86 -21.01
C PRO A 40 11.07 -1.16 -22.11
N PRO A 41 11.71 -0.59 -23.16
CA PRO A 41 10.99 -0.04 -24.30
C PRO A 41 10.08 -1.11 -24.93
N GLY A 42 8.78 -0.81 -25.00
CA GLY A 42 7.75 -1.76 -25.47
C GLY A 42 7.07 -2.56 -24.35
N GLY A 43 7.49 -2.39 -23.10
CA GLY A 43 6.88 -2.97 -21.90
C GLY A 43 7.43 -4.34 -21.51
N TRP A 44 6.89 -4.92 -20.44
CA TRP A 44 7.33 -6.21 -19.92
C TRP A 44 7.25 -7.34 -20.97
N PRO A 45 8.35 -8.07 -21.26
CA PRO A 45 8.41 -9.01 -22.39
C PRO A 45 7.46 -10.21 -22.30
N SER A 46 6.98 -10.52 -21.10
CA SER A 46 6.12 -11.67 -20.82
C SER A 46 4.68 -11.48 -21.30
N TYR A 47 4.25 -10.25 -21.57
CA TYR A 47 2.91 -9.89 -22.04
C TYR A 47 2.82 -9.98 -23.57
N THR A 48 2.68 -11.21 -24.06
CA THR A 48 2.44 -11.46 -25.49
C THR A 48 0.94 -11.63 -25.79
N PRO A 49 0.47 -11.29 -27.00
CA PRO A 49 -0.94 -11.46 -27.37
C PRO A 49 -1.46 -12.88 -27.10
N GLU A 50 -0.65 -13.90 -27.35
CA GLU A 50 -1.03 -15.30 -27.18
C GLU A 50 -1.24 -15.67 -25.70
N LYS A 51 -0.40 -15.14 -24.80
CA LYS A 51 -0.51 -15.40 -23.36
C LYS A 51 -1.69 -14.66 -22.74
N CYS A 52 -1.89 -13.40 -23.14
CA CYS A 52 -2.91 -12.52 -22.58
C CYS A 52 -4.32 -12.74 -23.19
N ALA A 53 -4.43 -13.51 -24.27
CA ALA A 53 -5.70 -13.73 -24.98
C ALA A 53 -6.82 -14.16 -24.03
N GLY A 54 -7.91 -13.38 -23.99
CA GLY A 54 -9.09 -13.66 -23.17
C GLY A 54 -8.86 -13.60 -21.66
N PHE A 55 -7.81 -12.92 -21.18
CA PHE A 55 -7.61 -12.66 -19.76
C PHE A 55 -8.35 -11.38 -19.31
N LYS A 56 -7.94 -10.23 -19.85
CA LYS A 56 -8.51 -8.91 -19.57
C LYS A 56 -8.62 -8.11 -20.86
N SER A 57 -9.20 -6.92 -20.78
CA SER A 57 -9.26 -5.98 -21.90
C SER A 57 -7.84 -5.59 -22.36
N ASP A 58 -7.69 -5.32 -23.66
CA ASP A 58 -6.41 -4.86 -24.24
C ASP A 58 -5.83 -3.65 -23.50
N PHE A 59 -6.71 -2.79 -22.97
CA PHE A 59 -6.30 -1.62 -22.21
C PHE A 59 -5.66 -1.98 -20.86
N VAL A 60 -6.20 -2.94 -20.10
CA VAL A 60 -5.58 -3.45 -18.87
C VAL A 60 -4.24 -4.10 -19.17
N ILE A 61 -4.16 -4.91 -20.23
CA ILE A 61 -2.91 -5.55 -20.66
C ILE A 61 -1.85 -4.50 -20.96
N GLU A 62 -2.19 -3.44 -21.70
CA GLU A 62 -1.26 -2.34 -21.99
C GLU A 62 -0.87 -1.55 -20.73
N VAL A 63 -1.76 -1.39 -19.74
CA VAL A 63 -1.40 -0.79 -18.45
C VAL A 63 -0.39 -1.68 -17.70
N LEU A 64 -0.73 -2.93 -17.40
CA LEU A 64 0.12 -3.87 -16.66
C LEU A 64 1.51 -4.00 -17.29
N LYS A 65 1.55 -4.13 -18.62
CA LYS A 65 2.77 -4.23 -19.41
C LYS A 65 3.69 -3.01 -19.30
N ASN A 66 3.16 -1.84 -18.97
CA ASN A 66 3.91 -0.58 -18.88
C ASN A 66 3.99 0.00 -17.45
N LEU A 67 3.50 -0.71 -16.43
CA LEU A 67 3.61 -0.27 -15.04
C LEU A 67 5.04 -0.46 -14.50
N PRO A 68 5.61 0.54 -13.80
CA PRO A 68 6.86 0.39 -13.06
C PRO A 68 6.63 -0.44 -11.80
N TYR A 69 7.59 -1.29 -11.43
CA TYR A 69 7.48 -2.17 -10.28
C TYR A 69 8.49 -1.79 -9.20
N LEU A 70 8.13 -1.94 -7.94
CA LEU A 70 9.03 -1.74 -6.82
C LEU A 70 9.27 -3.09 -6.12
N GLU A 71 10.47 -3.64 -6.28
CA GLU A 71 10.80 -4.96 -5.74
C GLU A 71 10.67 -4.99 -4.23
N ASP A 72 10.05 -6.05 -3.70
CA ASP A 72 10.00 -6.30 -2.27
C ASP A 72 11.39 -6.71 -1.78
N PRO A 73 12.02 -5.91 -0.90
CA PRO A 73 13.35 -6.24 -0.38
C PRO A 73 13.30 -7.40 0.64
N THR A 74 12.12 -7.86 1.02
CA THR A 74 11.91 -8.84 2.09
C THR A 74 11.13 -10.05 1.60
N SER A 75 11.44 -11.22 2.14
CA SER A 75 10.57 -12.41 2.04
C SER A 75 9.62 -12.51 3.24
N ASP A 76 9.63 -11.49 4.11
CA ASP A 76 8.85 -11.45 5.34
C ASP A 76 7.68 -10.50 5.13
N HIS A 77 6.50 -11.08 4.95
CA HIS A 77 5.28 -10.31 4.73
C HIS A 77 5.00 -9.34 5.88
N ASP A 78 5.48 -9.62 7.08
CA ASP A 78 5.28 -8.71 8.20
C ASP A 78 6.17 -7.48 8.12
N ASP A 79 7.26 -7.44 7.34
CA ASP A 79 8.15 -6.28 7.33
C ASP A 79 7.59 -5.14 6.45
N SER A 80 7.21 -4.05 7.11
CA SER A 80 6.72 -2.81 6.46
C SER A 80 7.65 -2.19 5.43
N LEU A 81 8.93 -2.59 5.40
CA LEU A 81 9.83 -2.20 4.32
C LEU A 81 9.40 -2.77 2.96
N GLY A 82 8.64 -3.86 2.93
CA GLY A 82 7.99 -4.44 1.73
C GLY A 82 6.64 -3.81 1.38
N HIS A 83 6.08 -2.96 2.24
CA HIS A 83 4.71 -2.46 2.10
C HIS A 83 4.61 -1.17 1.28
N ILE A 84 3.49 -0.99 0.58
CA ILE A 84 3.09 0.26 -0.09
C ILE A 84 1.92 0.97 0.62
N HIS A 85 1.16 0.22 1.43
CA HIS A 85 0.07 0.66 2.31
C HIS A 85 0.09 -0.23 3.56
N TYR A 86 -0.72 0.06 4.58
CA TYR A 86 -0.90 -0.81 5.74
C TYR A 86 -1.19 -2.27 5.33
N LYS A 87 -0.26 -3.16 5.69
CA LYS A 87 -0.25 -4.59 5.36
C LYS A 87 -0.63 -4.87 3.89
N SER A 88 0.05 -4.20 2.97
CA SER A 88 -0.22 -4.28 1.53
C SER A 88 1.06 -4.34 0.72
N HIS A 89 1.22 -5.41 -0.05
CA HIS A 89 2.37 -5.61 -0.95
C HIS A 89 1.97 -5.39 -2.39
N LEU A 90 2.90 -4.85 -3.17
CA LEU A 90 2.71 -4.70 -4.61
C LEU A 90 2.63 -6.09 -5.26
N LEU A 91 1.61 -6.33 -6.09
CA LEU A 91 1.51 -7.57 -6.85
C LEU A 91 2.61 -7.61 -7.91
N ASP A 92 3.37 -8.72 -8.03
CA ASP A 92 4.39 -8.84 -9.07
C ASP A 92 3.75 -9.09 -10.44
N TYR A 93 3.56 -8.02 -11.19
CA TYR A 93 3.05 -8.05 -12.57
C TYR A 93 4.16 -7.97 -13.62
N ARG A 94 5.45 -8.12 -13.29
CA ARG A 94 6.52 -8.05 -14.32
C ARG A 94 6.50 -9.26 -15.24
N THR A 95 6.09 -10.40 -14.70
CA THR A 95 5.86 -11.63 -15.45
C THR A 95 4.38 -11.89 -15.55
N PHE A 96 3.87 -12.07 -16.77
CA PHE A 96 2.51 -12.54 -16.98
C PHE A 96 2.38 -13.99 -16.47
N ASP A 97 1.75 -14.11 -15.30
CA ASP A 97 1.31 -15.36 -14.69
C ASP A 97 -0.21 -15.29 -14.52
N ARG A 98 -0.94 -15.95 -15.42
CA ARG A 98 -2.40 -15.90 -15.41
C ARG A 98 -2.97 -16.48 -14.13
N GLU A 99 -2.40 -17.58 -13.63
CA GLU A 99 -2.91 -18.27 -12.45
C GLU A 99 -2.78 -17.34 -11.23
N ARG A 100 -1.59 -16.78 -11.02
CA ARG A 100 -1.33 -15.84 -9.93
C ARG A 100 -2.19 -14.57 -10.02
N LEU A 101 -2.34 -13.99 -11.21
CA LEU A 101 -3.13 -12.76 -11.40
C LEU A 101 -4.64 -13.00 -11.23
N THR A 102 -5.13 -14.20 -11.54
CA THR A 102 -6.54 -14.57 -11.31
C THR A 102 -6.80 -14.97 -9.86
N GLU A 103 -5.86 -15.63 -9.18
CA GLU A 103 -6.01 -16.06 -7.78
C GLU A 103 -6.33 -14.88 -6.84
N VAL A 104 -5.59 -13.77 -6.96
CA VAL A 104 -5.87 -12.54 -6.16
C VAL A 104 -7.17 -11.85 -6.53
N GLU A 105 -7.70 -12.10 -7.72
CA GLU A 105 -8.98 -11.53 -8.11
C GLU A 105 -10.14 -12.25 -7.44
N TYR A 106 -10.01 -13.50 -7.02
CA TYR A 106 -11.07 -14.17 -6.26
C TYR A 106 -11.23 -13.64 -4.83
N GLU A 107 -10.22 -12.95 -4.29
CA GLU A 107 -10.36 -12.21 -3.03
C GLU A 107 -11.28 -10.97 -3.18
N TYR A 108 -11.58 -10.53 -4.42
CA TYR A 108 -12.51 -9.44 -4.74
C TYR A 108 -13.96 -9.71 -4.29
N GLU A 109 -14.38 -10.98 -4.25
CA GLU A 109 -15.80 -11.35 -4.05
C GLU A 109 -16.14 -11.76 -2.61
N TYR A 110 -15.14 -12.16 -1.81
CA TYR A 110 -15.38 -12.54 -0.41
C TYR A 110 -15.85 -11.39 0.50
N GLU A 111 -15.74 -10.14 0.04
CA GLU A 111 -16.14 -8.95 0.80
C GLU A 111 -17.49 -8.36 0.40
N TYR A 112 -18.13 -8.84 -0.67
CA TYR A 112 -19.34 -8.22 -1.21
C TYR A 112 -20.67 -8.80 -0.71
N ASP A 113 -20.69 -10.00 -0.12
CA ASP A 113 -21.92 -10.61 0.40
C ASP A 113 -21.85 -10.93 1.89
N ASP A 114 -22.29 -9.96 2.70
CA ASP A 114 -22.76 -10.20 4.04
C ASP A 114 -24.17 -10.85 3.92
N TYR A 115 -24.22 -12.18 4.09
CA TYR A 115 -25.41 -13.05 4.19
C TYR A 115 -26.17 -13.47 2.92
N ASP A 116 -25.57 -14.30 2.06
CA ASP A 116 -26.11 -15.61 1.62
C ASP A 116 -25.08 -16.25 0.67
N TYR A 117 -24.64 -17.48 0.94
CA TYR A 117 -23.59 -18.13 0.15
C TYR A 117 -24.11 -18.59 -1.22
N GLU A 118 -23.96 -17.76 -2.24
CA GLU A 118 -23.64 -18.22 -3.59
C GLU A 118 -22.29 -17.60 -3.97
N ILE A 119 -21.28 -18.43 -4.25
CA ILE A 119 -20.05 -17.97 -4.90
C ILE A 119 -20.51 -17.55 -6.29
N ASP A 120 -20.65 -16.26 -6.54
CA ASP A 120 -20.68 -15.77 -7.91
C ASP A 120 -19.29 -16.09 -8.46
N GLU A 121 -19.18 -16.99 -9.44
CA GLU A 121 -17.88 -17.39 -10.02
C GLU A 121 -17.35 -16.30 -11.00
N ASP A 122 -17.90 -15.10 -10.94
CA ASP A 122 -17.75 -14.05 -11.94
C ASP A 122 -16.51 -13.20 -11.66
N ALA A 123 -15.35 -13.73 -12.07
CA ALA A 123 -14.05 -13.05 -12.05
C ALA A 123 -14.13 -11.53 -12.30
N ALA A 124 -13.33 -10.76 -11.54
CA ALA A 124 -13.31 -9.30 -11.59
C ALA A 124 -13.41 -8.77 -13.04
N PRO A 125 -14.21 -7.71 -13.31
CA PRO A 125 -14.48 -7.25 -14.66
C PRO A 125 -13.21 -7.06 -15.50
N ASP A 126 -13.31 -7.23 -16.82
CA ASP A 126 -12.17 -7.19 -17.76
C ASP A 126 -11.35 -5.88 -17.78
N HIS A 127 -11.84 -4.85 -17.11
CA HIS A 127 -11.25 -3.53 -16.94
C HIS A 127 -10.78 -3.26 -15.50
N VAL A 128 -10.76 -4.28 -14.65
CA VAL A 128 -10.30 -4.25 -13.27
C VAL A 128 -9.16 -5.25 -13.08
N PHE A 129 -8.14 -4.86 -12.33
CA PHE A 129 -7.06 -5.74 -11.88
C PHE A 129 -6.60 -5.37 -10.47
N VAL A 130 -5.99 -6.33 -9.76
CA VAL A 130 -5.36 -6.11 -8.44
C VAL A 130 -3.99 -5.47 -8.64
N PHE A 131 -3.81 -4.28 -8.06
CA PHE A 131 -2.52 -3.58 -8.06
C PHE A 131 -1.65 -3.98 -6.87
N ALA A 132 -2.26 -4.16 -5.70
CA ALA A 132 -1.58 -4.57 -4.48
C ALA A 132 -2.48 -5.48 -3.65
N GLU A 133 -1.87 -6.43 -2.98
CA GLU A 133 -2.52 -7.48 -2.19
C GLU A 133 -2.37 -7.15 -0.71
N GLY A 134 -3.51 -7.03 -0.03
CA GLY A 134 -3.60 -6.93 1.42
C GLY A 134 -3.42 -8.29 2.06
N PHE A 135 -2.85 -8.35 3.26
CA PHE A 135 -2.72 -9.59 4.00
C PHE A 135 -3.16 -9.43 5.46
N GLU A 136 -3.60 -10.56 6.04
CA GLU A 136 -4.17 -10.62 7.39
C GLU A 136 -5.36 -9.66 7.63
N SER A 137 -5.86 -9.66 8.86
CA SER A 137 -6.95 -8.75 9.27
C SER A 137 -6.50 -7.28 9.13
N GLY A 138 -7.31 -6.48 8.43
CA GLY A 138 -7.09 -5.05 8.23
C GLY A 138 -6.11 -4.71 7.09
N GLY A 139 -5.50 -5.68 6.41
CA GLY A 139 -4.66 -5.40 5.24
C GLY A 139 -5.46 -4.85 4.07
N VAL A 140 -4.81 -4.03 3.25
CA VAL A 140 -5.48 -3.26 2.20
C VAL A 140 -5.14 -3.81 0.82
N THR A 141 -6.12 -4.40 0.15
CA THR A 141 -6.05 -4.80 -1.26
C THR A 141 -6.50 -3.63 -2.13
N LEU A 142 -5.70 -3.30 -3.15
CA LEU A 142 -5.96 -2.19 -4.05
C LEU A 142 -6.36 -2.70 -5.44
N PHE A 143 -7.57 -2.37 -5.86
CA PHE A 143 -8.12 -2.68 -7.17
C PHE A 143 -8.09 -1.46 -8.07
N PHE A 144 -7.63 -1.61 -9.31
CA PHE A 144 -7.66 -0.53 -10.29
C PHE A 144 -8.76 -0.78 -11.31
N ASP A 145 -9.81 0.05 -11.29
CA ASP A 145 -10.76 0.14 -12.41
C ASP A 145 -10.21 1.17 -13.40
N VAL A 146 -9.53 0.69 -14.43
CA VAL A 146 -8.87 1.55 -15.42
C VAL A 146 -9.84 2.21 -16.39
N LYS A 147 -11.07 1.70 -16.48
CA LYS A 147 -12.12 2.30 -17.31
C LYS A 147 -12.72 3.53 -16.63
N LYS A 148 -13.02 3.44 -15.34
CA LYS A 148 -13.51 4.54 -14.50
C LYS A 148 -12.40 5.47 -14.02
N GLY A 149 -11.15 5.01 -14.00
CA GLY A 149 -10.01 5.77 -13.49
C GLY A 149 -10.03 5.88 -11.96
N VAL A 150 -10.47 4.84 -11.27
CA VAL A 150 -10.60 4.81 -9.80
C VAL A 150 -9.79 3.67 -9.19
N VAL A 151 -9.40 3.85 -7.93
CA VAL A 151 -8.87 2.81 -7.06
C VAL A 151 -9.99 2.41 -6.10
N GLY A 152 -10.25 1.10 -6.03
CA GLY A 152 -11.04 0.48 -4.98
C GLY A 152 -10.12 0.03 -3.86
N GLU A 153 -10.36 0.51 -2.65
CA GLU A 153 -9.75 -0.06 -1.43
C GLU A 153 -10.68 -1.14 -0.87
N ALA A 154 -10.16 -2.36 -0.75
CA ALA A 154 -10.77 -3.45 -0.01
C ALA A 154 -9.91 -3.68 1.23
N VAL A 155 -10.45 -3.38 2.40
CA VAL A 155 -9.77 -3.63 3.66
C VAL A 155 -10.25 -4.98 4.14
N ALA A 156 -9.34 -5.97 4.25
CA ALA A 156 -9.67 -7.34 4.63
C ALA A 156 -10.73 -7.40 5.75
N ARG A 157 -11.97 -7.75 5.38
CA ARG A 157 -13.21 -7.83 6.18
C ARG A 157 -13.95 -6.50 6.47
N MET A 158 -13.84 -5.47 5.63
CA MET A 158 -14.40 -4.13 5.84
C MET A 158 -14.87 -3.43 4.54
N HIS A 159 -15.04 -2.09 4.58
CA HIS A 159 -15.71 -1.27 3.56
C HIS A 159 -14.95 -1.12 2.23
N TYR A 160 -15.71 -1.04 1.13
CA TYR A 160 -15.23 -0.68 -0.20
C TYR A 160 -15.47 0.80 -0.53
N ASN A 161 -14.43 1.52 -0.95
CA ASN A 161 -14.52 2.89 -1.44
C ASN A 161 -13.87 3.03 -2.82
N GLU A 162 -14.59 3.58 -3.80
CA GLU A 162 -14.02 4.00 -5.09
C GLU A 162 -13.51 5.44 -5.00
N ILE A 163 -12.22 5.65 -5.22
CA ILE A 163 -11.57 6.96 -5.18
C ILE A 163 -10.87 7.22 -6.52
N ASP A 164 -10.97 8.43 -7.08
CA ASP A 164 -10.20 8.80 -8.27
C ASP A 164 -8.71 8.44 -8.12
N LEU A 165 -8.12 7.80 -9.14
CA LEU A 165 -6.76 7.25 -9.12
C LEU A 165 -5.71 8.27 -8.67
N LYS A 166 -5.77 9.49 -9.22
CA LYS A 166 -4.78 10.53 -8.91
C LYS A 166 -5.00 11.05 -7.49
N LYS A 167 -6.26 11.28 -7.12
CA LYS A 167 -6.64 11.69 -5.76
C LYS A 167 -6.19 10.65 -4.72
N TYR A 168 -6.39 9.37 -4.99
CA TYR A 168 -6.02 8.27 -4.13
C TYR A 168 -4.54 8.35 -3.74
N PHE A 169 -3.65 8.37 -4.72
CA PHE A 169 -2.21 8.45 -4.45
C PHE A 169 -1.78 9.80 -3.85
N ILE A 170 -2.49 10.90 -4.13
CA ILE A 170 -2.24 12.18 -3.45
C ILE A 170 -2.55 12.06 -1.94
N ASP A 171 -3.70 11.47 -1.61
CA ASP A 171 -4.12 11.31 -0.22
C ASP A 171 -3.22 10.30 0.52
N LEU A 172 -2.89 9.16 -0.09
CA LEU A 172 -1.97 8.19 0.51
C LEU A 172 -0.57 8.77 0.74
N LYS A 173 -0.03 9.53 -0.21
CA LYS A 173 1.23 10.25 -0.01
C LYS A 173 1.12 11.25 1.15
N ARG A 174 -0.01 11.94 1.30
CA ARG A 174 -0.25 12.84 2.43
C ARG A 174 -0.26 12.07 3.74
N SER A 175 -0.95 10.93 3.83
CA SER A 175 -0.99 10.11 5.04
C SER A 175 0.40 9.60 5.44
N LEU A 176 1.20 9.12 4.49
CA LEU A 176 2.60 8.77 4.74
C LEU A 176 3.43 9.99 5.16
N TRP A 177 3.34 11.10 4.43
CA TRP A 177 4.05 12.35 4.73
C TRP A 177 3.76 12.85 6.15
N ASN A 178 2.51 12.72 6.56
CA ASN A 178 2.02 13.13 7.86
C ASN A 178 2.28 12.10 8.95
N LEU A 179 2.82 10.91 8.65
CA LEU A 179 2.95 9.79 9.59
C LEU A 179 1.60 9.34 10.16
N GLU A 180 0.52 9.43 9.39
CA GLU A 180 -0.78 8.81 9.72
C GLU A 180 -0.67 7.29 9.54
N ILE A 181 0.01 6.87 8.48
CA ILE A 181 0.51 5.51 8.25
C ILE A 181 2.03 5.62 8.07
N PHE A 182 2.81 4.74 8.68
CA PHE A 182 4.27 4.83 8.60
C PHE A 182 4.97 3.48 8.79
N PRO A 183 6.17 3.30 8.18
CA PRO A 183 6.95 2.08 8.32
C PRO A 183 7.36 1.83 9.77
N CYS A 184 7.46 0.57 10.13
CA CYS A 184 8.06 0.08 11.38
C CYS A 184 8.94 -1.14 11.05
N PRO A 185 10.26 -0.98 10.82
CA PRO A 185 11.11 -2.06 10.30
C PRO A 185 11.02 -3.36 11.11
N GLY A 186 10.76 -4.48 10.43
CA GLY A 186 10.54 -5.80 11.05
C GLY A 186 9.15 -6.03 11.64
N ARG A 187 8.20 -5.12 11.36
CA ARG A 187 6.78 -5.18 11.74
C ARG A 187 5.94 -4.54 10.63
N ALA A 188 4.62 -4.79 10.65
CA ALA A 188 3.72 -4.15 9.71
C ALA A 188 3.77 -2.62 9.87
N MET A 189 3.35 -1.88 8.84
CA MET A 189 3.23 -0.42 8.97
C MET A 189 2.34 -0.11 10.18
N MET A 190 2.65 0.95 10.91
CA MET A 190 1.79 1.42 11.97
C MET A 190 0.79 2.42 11.40
N GLU A 191 -0.46 2.32 11.86
CA GLU A 191 -1.53 3.25 11.53
C GLU A 191 -1.96 3.95 12.82
N LEU A 192 -1.83 5.27 12.85
CA LEU A 192 -2.32 6.08 13.95
C LEU A 192 -3.83 6.22 13.83
N CYS A 193 -4.56 5.40 14.57
CA CYS A 193 -6.01 5.55 14.73
C CYS A 193 -6.31 6.89 15.44
N HIS A 194 -6.79 7.89 14.70
CA HIS A 194 -7.30 9.12 15.32
C HIS A 194 -8.54 8.80 16.14
N ASN A 195 -8.40 8.79 17.46
CA ASN A 195 -9.51 8.64 18.41
C ASN A 195 -10.38 9.92 18.43
N GLY A 196 -11.14 10.15 17.36
CA GLY A 196 -12.18 11.17 17.27
C GLY A 196 -11.85 12.40 16.41
N SER A 197 -12.89 13.13 16.01
CA SER A 197 -12.86 14.22 15.01
C SER A 197 -12.04 15.46 15.38
N ASN A 198 -11.44 15.51 16.57
CA ASN A 198 -10.70 16.67 17.09
C ASN A 198 -9.20 16.37 17.33
N PHE A 199 -8.73 15.15 17.09
CA PHE A 199 -7.32 14.82 17.23
C PHE A 199 -6.59 15.17 15.94
N THR A 200 -5.58 16.03 15.99
CA THR A 200 -4.82 16.46 14.81
C THR A 200 -3.40 15.89 14.81
N ASP A 201 -2.75 15.88 13.66
CA ASP A 201 -1.33 15.51 13.54
C ASP A 201 -0.42 16.35 14.44
N ALA A 202 -0.78 17.61 14.67
CA ALA A 202 -0.05 18.49 15.58
C ALA A 202 -0.23 18.08 17.05
N ASP A 203 -1.39 17.53 17.42
CA ASP A 203 -1.60 16.98 18.76
C ASP A 203 -0.81 15.67 18.93
N ALA A 204 -0.79 14.81 17.90
CA ALA A 204 0.05 13.62 17.89
C ALA A 204 1.54 13.96 18.04
N ASP A 205 2.04 14.95 17.28
CA ASP A 205 3.42 15.41 17.37
C ASP A 205 3.77 15.94 18.78
N ARG A 206 2.90 16.78 19.37
CA ARG A 206 3.09 17.32 20.72
C ARG A 206 3.08 16.23 21.80
N LEU A 207 2.18 15.27 21.69
CA LEU A 207 2.10 14.17 22.65
C LEU A 207 3.33 13.25 22.53
N GLY A 208 3.78 12.97 21.30
CA GLY A 208 5.01 12.23 21.06
C GLY A 208 6.25 12.92 21.65
N GLU A 209 6.38 14.23 21.44
CA GLU A 209 7.50 15.03 22.00
C GLU A 209 7.49 15.08 23.53
N ALA A 210 6.31 15.06 24.15
CA ALA A 210 6.16 15.05 25.60
C ALA A 210 6.50 13.70 26.24
N LEU A 211 6.52 12.60 25.48
CA LEU A 211 6.83 11.26 25.97
C LEU A 211 8.34 11.06 26.09
N SER A 212 8.79 10.53 27.23
CA SER A 212 10.15 10.03 27.39
C SER A 212 10.25 8.53 27.03
N GLU A 213 11.42 8.09 26.55
CA GLU A 213 11.71 6.66 26.34
C GLU A 213 11.36 5.83 27.59
N ARG A 214 11.68 6.35 28.77
CA ARG A 214 11.38 5.67 30.05
C ARG A 214 9.88 5.44 30.25
N GLU A 215 9.02 6.34 29.81
CA GLU A 215 7.57 6.17 29.91
C GLU A 215 7.05 5.13 28.93
N VAL A 216 7.61 5.07 27.72
CA VAL A 216 7.32 4.03 26.73
C VAL A 216 7.75 2.64 27.25
N LEU A 217 8.94 2.53 27.84
CA LEU A 217 9.45 1.27 28.37
C LEU A 217 8.74 0.77 29.64
N LYS A 218 8.10 1.66 30.40
CA LYS A 218 7.39 1.33 31.65
C LYS A 218 5.93 0.91 31.44
N GLN A 219 5.47 0.84 30.21
CA GLN A 219 4.12 0.41 29.91
C GLN A 219 3.89 -1.02 30.42
N THR A 220 2.67 -1.30 30.88
CA THR A 220 2.30 -2.61 31.43
C THR A 220 1.83 -3.59 30.36
N ASP A 221 1.37 -3.07 29.21
CA ASP A 221 0.94 -3.90 28.09
C ASP A 221 2.16 -4.57 27.43
N PRO A 222 2.28 -5.90 27.43
CA PRO A 222 3.46 -6.57 26.87
C PRO A 222 3.54 -6.47 25.35
N SER A 223 2.47 -6.07 24.65
CA SER A 223 2.43 -5.97 23.19
C SER A 223 3.02 -4.66 22.66
N TRP A 224 3.69 -4.74 21.52
CA TRP A 224 4.15 -3.59 20.75
C TRP A 224 3.00 -3.01 19.91
N GLY A 225 3.01 -1.70 19.70
CA GLY A 225 2.04 -1.00 18.86
C GLY A 225 0.92 -0.31 19.64
N THR A 226 1.15 -0.05 20.93
CA THR A 226 0.27 0.82 21.71
C THR A 226 0.31 2.26 21.19
N ASP A 227 -0.69 3.07 21.56
CA ASP A 227 -0.71 4.51 21.23
C ASP A 227 0.59 5.23 21.62
N LYS A 228 1.20 4.86 22.76
CA LYS A 228 2.47 5.48 23.19
C LYS A 228 3.65 5.04 22.34
N ASP A 229 3.68 3.78 21.90
CA ASP A 229 4.73 3.31 20.99
C ASP A 229 4.63 4.07 19.66
N MET A 230 3.42 4.17 19.10
CA MET A 230 3.16 4.88 17.85
C MET A 230 3.51 6.37 17.94
N LEU A 231 3.05 7.06 18.98
CA LEU A 231 3.34 8.48 19.20
C LEU A 231 4.83 8.75 19.39
N TYR A 232 5.53 7.86 20.11
CA TYR A 232 6.96 8.02 20.33
C TYR A 232 7.80 7.70 19.08
N VAL A 233 7.44 6.67 18.30
CA VAL A 233 8.09 6.39 17.01
C VAL A 233 7.86 7.54 16.03
N ARG A 234 6.65 8.09 15.99
CA ARG A 234 6.34 9.29 15.20
C ARG A 234 7.26 10.46 15.60
N TYR A 235 7.40 10.72 16.90
CA TYR A 235 8.35 11.73 17.39
C TYR A 235 9.78 11.44 16.96
N LEU A 236 10.26 10.19 17.07
CA LEU A 236 11.59 9.81 16.59
C LEU A 236 11.74 10.17 15.11
N TYR A 237 10.82 9.73 14.24
CA TYR A 237 10.91 10.03 12.82
C TYR A 237 10.95 11.52 12.52
N ARG A 238 10.12 12.33 13.20
CA ARG A 238 10.20 13.81 13.11
C ARG A 238 11.57 14.34 13.54
N SER A 239 12.12 13.86 14.66
CA SER A 239 13.45 14.25 15.16
C SER A 239 14.60 13.85 14.21
N TYR A 240 14.39 12.79 13.43
CA TYR A 240 15.30 12.34 12.37
C TYR A 240 15.04 12.99 11.01
N GLY A 241 14.19 14.02 10.94
CA GLY A 241 14.02 14.85 9.75
C GLY A 241 12.90 14.42 8.80
N TRP A 242 12.00 13.54 9.24
CA TRP A 242 10.87 13.11 8.42
C TRP A 242 9.98 14.29 7.96
N PRO A 243 9.54 14.33 6.70
CA PRO A 243 9.91 13.41 5.60
C PRO A 243 11.06 13.92 4.72
N ARG A 244 11.42 15.21 4.81
CA ARG A 244 12.27 15.87 3.81
C ARG A 244 13.77 15.57 3.94
N ALA A 245 14.26 15.45 5.17
CA ALA A 245 15.68 15.25 5.47
C ALA A 245 15.84 14.00 6.35
N PHE A 246 15.04 12.98 6.04
CA PHE A 246 14.90 11.80 6.87
C PHE A 246 16.20 10.98 6.88
N ARG A 247 16.82 10.87 8.04
CA ARG A 247 17.98 10.00 8.28
C ARG A 247 17.48 8.58 8.54
N LYS A 248 17.00 7.94 7.48
CA LYS A 248 16.29 6.64 7.49
C LYS A 248 17.02 5.57 8.31
N GLU A 249 18.30 5.33 8.02
CA GLU A 249 19.06 4.24 8.65
C GLU A 249 19.29 4.47 10.15
N GLU A 250 19.44 5.73 10.58
CA GLU A 250 19.55 6.09 11.99
C GLU A 250 18.20 5.91 12.70
N ALA A 251 17.14 6.47 12.14
CA ALA A 251 15.80 6.39 12.71
C ALA A 251 15.32 4.93 12.86
N PHE A 252 15.52 4.11 11.82
CA PHE A 252 15.16 2.70 11.84
C PHE A 252 15.98 1.89 12.84
N ARG A 253 17.23 2.27 13.11
CA ARG A 253 18.05 1.65 14.15
C ARG A 253 17.49 1.98 15.54
N GLU A 254 17.14 3.23 15.80
CA GLU A 254 16.56 3.64 17.08
C GLU A 254 15.21 2.98 17.35
N VAL A 255 14.34 2.87 16.34
CA VAL A 255 13.04 2.18 16.49
C VAL A 255 13.24 0.69 16.79
N LYS A 256 14.16 0.01 16.08
CA LYS A 256 14.48 -1.40 16.37
C LYS A 256 15.05 -1.59 17.77
N GLU A 257 15.92 -0.69 18.22
CA GLU A 257 16.48 -0.75 19.58
C GLU A 257 15.41 -0.48 20.65
N LEU A 258 14.50 0.46 20.41
CA LEU A 258 13.34 0.71 21.28
C LEU A 258 12.44 -0.53 21.38
N MET A 259 12.11 -1.15 20.25
CA MET A 259 11.33 -2.40 20.20
C MET A 259 12.01 -3.50 21.02
N ARG A 260 13.32 -3.72 20.80
CA ARG A 260 14.11 -4.72 21.53
C ARG A 260 14.03 -4.51 23.04
N LYS A 261 14.23 -3.27 23.51
CA LYS A 261 14.11 -2.91 24.94
C LYS A 261 12.69 -3.09 25.47
N ARG A 262 11.66 -2.76 24.68
CA ARG A 262 10.24 -2.84 25.08
C ARG A 262 9.81 -4.29 25.32
N GLU A 263 10.30 -5.19 24.49
CA GLU A 263 10.01 -6.63 24.51
C GLU A 263 10.93 -7.43 25.45
N GLY A 264 11.97 -6.79 26.01
CA GLY A 264 12.85 -7.40 27.01
C GLY A 264 14.00 -8.25 26.43
N TYR A 265 14.38 -8.00 25.17
CA TYR A 265 15.51 -8.62 24.50
C TYR A 265 16.81 -7.81 24.62
#